data_AF-A0AA40RUR5-F1
#
_entry.id   AF-A0AA40RUR5-F1
#
_cell.length_a   1.000
_cell.length_b   1.000
_cell.length_c   1.000
_cell.angle_alpha   90.00
_cell.angle_beta   90.00
_cell.angle_gamma   90.00
#
_symmetry.space_group_name_H-M   'P 1'
#
loop_
_entity.id
_entity.type
_entity.pdbx_description
1 polymer ?
#
loop_
_entity_poly.entity_id
_entity_poly.type
_entity_poly.pdbx_seq_one_letter_code
_entity_poly.pdbx_strand_id
1 'polypeptide(L)'
;MSEASLLEQIIVLSWAFLAVTGGFNGMYICFHGIGRFDRHFSSLNDFKKESYSPFDRFCRMHRYSFQYVFGINRPAISLPLKVWLIYTCISLIFLWLSMAIGQLNLHFGFNPLK
;
A
#
# COMPACT_ATOMS: atom_id res chain seq x y z
N MET A 1 11.71 26.10 -20.38
CA MET A 1 11.11 25.35 -19.26
C MET A 1 11.88 25.72 -18.01
N SER A 2 11.20 26.18 -16.96
CA SER A 2 11.85 26.47 -15.67
C SER A 2 12.17 25.16 -14.95
N GLU A 3 13.28 25.08 -14.21
CA GLU A 3 13.63 23.89 -13.41
C GLU A 3 12.50 23.48 -12.45
N ALA A 4 11.73 24.47 -11.96
CA ALA A 4 10.54 24.24 -11.14
C ALA A 4 9.45 23.42 -11.86
N SER A 5 9.26 23.60 -13.17
CA SER A 5 8.27 22.83 -13.94
C SER A 5 8.72 21.40 -14.22
N LEU A 6 10.03 21.18 -14.32
CA LEU A 6 10.60 19.84 -14.49
C LEU A 6 10.48 19.03 -13.19
N LEU A 7 10.79 19.66 -12.05
CA LEU A 7 10.65 19.03 -10.74
C LEU A 7 9.20 18.62 -10.45
N GLU A 8 8.24 19.51 -10.73
CA GLU A 8 6.82 19.23 -10.58
C GLU A 8 6.38 18.04 -11.44
N GLN A 9 6.79 17.99 -12.72
CA GLN A 9 6.50 16.85 -13.59
C GLN A 9 7.08 15.54 -13.04
N ILE A 10 8.31 15.54 -12.54
CA ILE A 10 8.94 14.34 -11.96
C ILE A 10 8.16 13.87 -10.74
N ILE A 11 7.74 14.79 -9.87
CA ILE A 11 6.95 14.46 -8.67
C ILE A 11 5.61 13.83 -9.08
N VAL A 12 4.86 14.48 -9.98
CA VAL A 12 3.55 14.00 -10.42
C VAL A 12 3.65 12.65 -11.11
N LEU A 13 4.62 12.47 -12.00
CA LEU A 13 4.83 11.20 -12.70
C LEU A 13 5.24 10.08 -11.74
N SER A 14 6.11 10.36 -10.76
CA SER A 14 6.51 9.40 -9.74
C SER A 14 5.32 8.99 -8.87
N TRP A 15 4.46 9.95 -8.51
CA TRP A 15 3.26 9.72 -7.72
C TRP A 15 2.24 8.86 -8.47
N ALA A 16 2.00 9.17 -9.75
CA ALA A 16 1.12 8.40 -10.62
C ALA A 16 1.67 6.98 -10.84
N PHE A 17 2.98 6.86 -11.08
CA PHE A 17 3.65 5.57 -11.23
C PHE A 17 3.46 4.71 -9.97
N LEU A 18 3.70 5.25 -8.78
CA LEU A 18 3.49 4.57 -7.50
C LEU A 18 2.03 4.13 -7.31
N ALA A 19 1.06 4.99 -7.65
CA ALA A 19 -0.35 4.65 -7.52
C ALA A 19 -0.74 3.47 -8.44
N VAL A 20 -0.30 3.49 -9.69
CA VAL A 20 -0.59 2.43 -10.68
C VAL A 20 0.10 1.12 -10.29
N THR A 21 1.41 1.17 -10.10
CA THR A 21 2.22 -0.03 -9.81
C THR A 21 1.87 -0.61 -8.43
N GLY A 22 1.65 0.24 -7.43
CA GLY A 22 1.16 -0.15 -6.12
C GLY A 22 -0.24 -0.76 -6.15
N GLY A 23 -1.14 -0.21 -6.97
CA GLY A 23 -2.49 -0.75 -7.18
C GLY A 23 -2.48 -2.15 -7.80
N PHE A 24 -1.75 -2.34 -8.91
CA PHE A 24 -1.57 -3.67 -9.52
C PHE A 24 -0.91 -4.65 -8.56
N ASN A 25 0.12 -4.21 -7.84
CA ASN A 25 0.81 -5.02 -6.85
C ASN A 25 -0.13 -5.46 -5.73
N GLY A 26 -0.92 -4.53 -5.18
CA GLY A 26 -1.90 -4.82 -4.13
C GLY A 26 -2.99 -5.79 -4.60
N MET A 27 -3.52 -5.60 -5.81
CA MET A 27 -4.46 -6.55 -6.42
C MET A 27 -3.83 -7.94 -6.57
N TYR A 28 -2.61 -8.02 -7.10
CA TYR A 28 -1.91 -9.30 -7.26
C TYR A 28 -1.70 -10.01 -5.92
N ILE A 29 -1.37 -9.28 -4.84
CA ILE A 29 -1.32 -9.87 -3.49
C ILE A 29 -2.68 -10.42 -3.08
N CYS A 30 -3.76 -9.65 -3.25
CA CYS A 30 -5.10 -10.07 -2.83
C CYS A 30 -5.57 -11.34 -3.55
N PHE A 31 -5.31 -11.45 -4.85
CA PHE A 31 -5.76 -12.62 -5.63
C PHE A 31 -4.83 -13.82 -5.49
N HIS A 32 -3.50 -13.61 -5.48
CA HIS A 32 -2.53 -14.69 -5.62
C HIS A 32 -1.45 -14.74 -4.52
N GLY A 33 -1.12 -13.60 -3.91
CA GLY A 33 0.03 -13.48 -3.01
C GLY A 33 -0.26 -13.65 -1.52
N ILE A 34 -1.50 -13.45 -1.07
CA ILE A 34 -1.81 -13.30 0.36
C ILE A 34 -1.42 -14.53 1.18
N GLY A 35 -1.58 -15.73 0.62
CA GLY A 35 -1.23 -16.99 1.29
C GLY A 35 0.26 -17.13 1.61
N ARG A 36 1.15 -16.38 0.91
CA ARG A 36 2.57 -16.33 1.25
C ARG A 36 2.81 -15.52 2.53
N PHE A 37 2.02 -14.49 2.77
CA PHE A 37 2.10 -13.67 3.97
C PHE A 37 1.34 -14.31 5.14
N ASP A 38 0.18 -14.91 4.89
CA ASP A 38 -0.64 -15.53 5.92
C ASP A 38 0.15 -16.59 6.74
N ARG A 39 1.08 -17.33 6.13
CA ARG A 39 1.96 -18.28 6.83
C ARG A 39 2.83 -17.67 7.92
N HIS A 40 3.12 -16.38 7.84
CA HIS A 40 4.01 -15.68 8.76
C HIS A 40 3.27 -14.79 9.75
N PHE A 41 2.10 -14.28 9.36
CA PHE A 41 1.35 -13.31 10.16
C PHE A 41 0.07 -13.88 10.78
N SER A 42 -0.52 -14.93 10.18
CA SER A 42 -1.74 -15.54 10.71
C SER A 42 -1.39 -16.47 11.88
N SER A 43 -2.17 -16.37 12.94
CA SER A 43 -2.12 -17.30 14.08
C SER A 43 -3.00 -18.54 13.88
N LEU A 44 -3.72 -18.62 12.75
CA LEU A 44 -4.65 -19.71 12.46
C LEU A 44 -3.96 -20.83 11.68
N ASN A 45 -4.23 -22.07 12.08
CA ASN A 45 -3.78 -23.27 11.36
C ASN A 45 -4.39 -23.37 9.95
N ASP A 46 -5.56 -22.76 9.72
CA ASP A 46 -6.20 -22.67 8.40
C ASP A 46 -6.49 -21.21 8.03
N PHE A 47 -5.47 -20.56 7.48
CA PHE A 47 -5.53 -19.16 7.03
C PHE A 47 -6.54 -18.92 5.88
N LYS A 48 -7.02 -19.96 5.19
CA LYS A 48 -8.06 -19.81 4.16
C LYS A 48 -9.41 -19.42 4.75
N LYS A 49 -9.65 -19.70 6.04
CA LYS A 49 -10.87 -19.29 6.75
C LYS A 49 -10.85 -17.82 7.17
N GLU A 50 -9.70 -17.17 7.05
CA GLU A 50 -9.54 -15.80 7.53
C GLU A 50 -10.09 -14.77 6.51
N SER A 51 -10.29 -15.16 5.24
CA SER A 51 -10.90 -14.32 4.18
C SER A 51 -11.90 -15.10 3.35
N TYR A 52 -13.14 -14.63 3.34
CA TYR A 52 -14.19 -15.12 2.45
C TYR A 52 -14.24 -14.31 1.16
N SER A 53 -13.81 -13.05 1.20
CA SER A 53 -13.82 -12.14 0.04
C SER A 53 -12.41 -11.65 -0.33
N PRO A 54 -12.19 -11.22 -1.58
CA PRO A 54 -10.96 -10.53 -1.97
C PRO A 54 -10.77 -9.18 -1.25
N PHE A 55 -11.85 -8.54 -0.81
CA PHE A 55 -11.78 -7.31 0.01
C PHE A 55 -11.22 -7.59 1.41
N ASP A 56 -11.56 -8.73 2.00
CA ASP A 56 -10.98 -9.14 3.29
C ASP A 56 -9.46 -9.32 3.16
N ARG A 57 -9.01 -9.88 2.02
CA ARG A 57 -7.59 -10.06 1.71
C ARG A 57 -6.88 -8.73 1.53
N PHE A 58 -7.57 -7.74 0.96
CA PHE A 58 -7.06 -6.38 0.84
C PHE A 58 -6.89 -5.72 2.22
N CYS A 59 -7.88 -5.83 3.10
CA CYS A 59 -7.79 -5.36 4.48
C CYS A 59 -6.65 -6.05 5.25
N ARG A 60 -6.47 -7.36 5.07
CA ARG A 60 -5.34 -8.08 5.67
C ARG A 60 -4.00 -7.64 5.13
N MET A 61 -3.88 -7.45 3.82
CA MET A 61 -2.66 -6.94 3.20
C MET A 61 -2.27 -5.58 3.81
N HIS A 62 -3.24 -4.66 4.01
CA HIS A 62 -3.00 -3.38 4.69
C HIS A 62 -2.42 -3.61 6.08
N ARG A 63 -3.11 -4.45 6.87
CA ARG A 63 -2.73 -4.78 8.24
C ARG A 63 -1.31 -5.32 8.31
N TYR A 64 -0.97 -6.32 7.49
CA TYR A 64 0.37 -6.93 7.49
C TYR A 64 1.46 -5.96 7.05
N SER A 65 1.22 -5.18 5.99
CA SER A 65 2.16 -4.17 5.52
C SER A 65 2.46 -3.13 6.60
N PHE A 66 1.43 -2.59 7.26
CA PHE A 66 1.62 -1.62 8.34
C PHE A 66 2.24 -2.22 9.58
N GLN A 67 1.77 -3.38 10.04
CA GLN A 67 2.33 -4.06 11.21
C GLN A 67 3.82 -4.35 11.03
N TYR A 68 4.22 -4.80 9.83
CA TYR A 68 5.60 -5.08 9.52
C TYR A 68 6.46 -3.81 9.47
N VAL A 69 6.01 -2.78 8.76
CA VAL A 69 6.81 -1.55 8.59
C VAL A 69 6.92 -0.78 9.90
N PHE A 70 5.83 -0.60 10.65
CA PHE A 70 5.82 0.12 11.92
C PHE A 70 6.35 -0.70 13.11
N GLY A 71 6.70 -1.98 12.90
CA GLY A 71 7.35 -2.78 13.94
C GLY A 71 6.40 -3.38 14.99
N ILE A 72 5.09 -3.32 14.77
CA ILE A 72 4.07 -3.90 15.66
C ILE A 72 4.15 -5.44 15.62
N ASN A 73 4.35 -6.02 14.44
CA ASN A 73 4.58 -7.45 14.25
C ASN A 73 5.56 -7.66 13.09
N ARG A 74 6.77 -8.16 13.40
CA ARG A 74 7.84 -8.39 12.42
C ARG A 74 8.30 -9.86 12.43
N PRO A 75 7.53 -10.77 11.81
CA PRO A 75 7.97 -12.15 11.65
C PRO A 75 9.24 -12.21 10.79
N ALA A 76 10.05 -13.24 11.02
CA ALA A 76 11.19 -13.56 10.17
C ALA A 76 10.70 -14.05 8.80
N ILE A 77 10.91 -13.24 7.77
CA ILE A 77 10.49 -13.51 6.39
C ILE A 77 11.67 -13.33 5.43
N SER A 78 11.60 -13.97 4.27
CA SER A 78 12.62 -13.82 3.23
C SER A 78 12.71 -12.38 2.71
N LEU A 79 13.89 -11.99 2.21
CA LEU A 79 14.14 -10.65 1.68
C LEU A 79 13.13 -10.22 0.59
N PRO A 80 12.72 -11.09 -0.36
CA PRO A 80 11.70 -10.72 -1.35
C PRO A 80 10.35 -10.36 -0.72
N LEU A 81 9.87 -11.13 0.26
CA LEU A 81 8.61 -10.84 0.95
C LEU A 81 8.70 -9.54 1.75
N LYS A 82 9.87 -9.26 2.34
CA LYS A 82 10.14 -8.01 3.05
C LYS A 82 10.04 -6.80 2.12
N VAL A 83 10.75 -6.83 0.99
CA VAL A 83 10.69 -5.76 -0.02
C VAL A 83 9.25 -5.56 -0.48
N TRP A 84 8.53 -6.66 -0.70
CA TRP A 84 7.14 -6.63 -1.15
C TRP A 84 6.20 -5.94 -0.14
N LEU A 85 6.34 -6.22 1.16
CA LEU A 85 5.56 -5.56 2.21
C LEU A 85 5.89 -4.06 2.33
N ILE A 86 7.17 -3.70 2.27
CA ILE A 86 7.63 -2.31 2.37
C ILE A 86 7.08 -1.51 1.19
N TYR A 87 7.24 -2.02 -0.03
CA TYR A 87 6.74 -1.37 -1.24
C TYR A 87 5.21 -1.20 -1.20
N THR A 88 4.49 -2.24 -0.74
CA THR A 88 3.04 -2.18 -0.55
C THR A 88 2.67 -1.12 0.48
N CYS A 89 3.37 -1.04 1.61
CA CYS A 89 3.13 -0.04 2.64
C CYS A 89 3.34 1.39 2.12
N ILE A 90 4.44 1.64 1.40
CA ILE A 90 4.73 2.95 0.80
C ILE A 90 3.60 3.33 -0.16
N SER A 91 3.24 2.43 -1.07
CA SER A 91 2.16 2.67 -2.04
C SER A 91 0.83 2.99 -1.36
N LEU A 92 0.51 2.30 -0.26
CA LEU A 92 -0.69 2.57 0.52
C LEU A 92 -0.66 3.93 1.20
N ILE A 93 0.47 4.32 1.81
CA ILE A 93 0.61 5.65 2.43
C ILE A 93 0.33 6.73 1.39
N PHE A 94 0.94 6.62 0.21
CA PHE A 94 0.72 7.56 -0.89
C PHE A 94 -0.74 7.60 -1.35
N LEU A 95 -1.39 6.43 -1.48
CA LEU A 95 -2.81 6.35 -1.83
C LEU A 95 -3.70 7.06 -0.79
N TRP A 96 -3.51 6.76 0.49
CA TRP A 96 -4.30 7.35 1.57
C TRP A 96 -4.06 8.86 1.70
N LEU A 97 -2.82 9.32 1.52
CA LEU A 97 -2.50 10.75 1.46
C LEU A 97 -3.20 11.44 0.28
N SER A 98 -3.15 10.86 -0.92
CA SER A 98 -3.85 11.39 -2.09
C SER A 98 -5.36 11.49 -1.85
N MET A 99 -5.98 10.46 -1.27
CA MET A 99 -7.41 10.49 -0.96
C MET A 99 -7.74 11.53 0.10
N ALA A 100 -6.92 11.63 1.16
CA ALA A 100 -7.12 12.64 2.21
C ALA A 100 -7.01 14.07 1.66
N ILE A 101 -5.98 14.36 0.85
CA ILE A 101 -5.83 15.67 0.19
C ILE A 101 -7.02 15.95 -0.73
N GLY A 102 -7.47 14.98 -1.53
CA GLY A 102 -8.63 15.13 -2.39
C GLY A 102 -9.92 15.45 -1.61
N GLN A 103 -10.16 14.74 -0.50
CA GLN A 103 -11.30 14.98 0.37
C GLN A 103 -11.22 16.35 1.06
N LEU A 104 -10.04 16.76 1.54
CA LEU A 104 -9.83 18.07 2.14
C LEU A 104 -10.06 19.20 1.14
N ASN A 105 -9.67 19.02 -0.11
CA ASN A 105 -9.94 19.99 -1.17
C ASN A 105 -11.43 20.10 -1.48
N LEU A 106 -12.14 18.96 -1.59
CA LEU A 106 -13.58 18.94 -1.85
C LEU A 106 -14.41 19.57 -0.73
N HIS A 107 -14.07 19.30 0.53
CA HIS A 107 -14.87 19.73 1.68
C HIS A 107 -14.46 21.09 2.26
N PHE A 108 -13.18 21.44 2.20
CA PHE A 108 -12.64 22.64 2.85
C PHE A 108 -11.93 23.60 1.89
N GLY A 109 -11.85 23.27 0.59
CA GLY A 109 -11.10 24.07 -0.39
C GLY A 109 -9.58 24.07 -0.15
N PHE A 110 -9.09 23.15 0.70
CA PHE A 110 -7.67 23.04 1.01
C PHE A 110 -6.93 22.42 -0.17
N ASN A 111 -6.05 23.18 -0.81
CA ASN A 111 -5.17 22.70 -1.85
C ASN A 111 -3.70 22.93 -1.42
N PRO A 112 -2.95 21.88 -1.06
CA PRO A 112 -1.57 22.00 -0.61
C PRO A 112 -0.59 22.41 -1.73
N LEU A 113 -1.06 22.48 -2.98
CA LEU A 113 -0.28 22.89 -4.16
C LEU A 113 -0.69 24.28 -4.68
N LYS A 114 -1.52 25.02 -3.95
CA LYS A 114 -1.97 26.38 -4.30
C LYS A 114 -1.21 27.44 -3.53
#